data_AF-A0A0W7TSQ9-F1
#
_entry.id   AF-A0A0W7TSQ9-F1
#
_cell.length_a   1.000
_cell.length_b   1.000
_cell.length_c   1.000
_cell.angle_alpha   90.00
_cell.angle_beta   90.00
_cell.angle_gamma   90.00
#
_symmetry.space_group_name_H-M   'P 1'
#
loop_
_entity.id
_entity.type
_entity.pdbx_description
1 polymer ?
#
loop_
_entity_poly.entity_id
_entity_poly.type
_entity_poly.pdbx_seq_one_letter_code
_entity_poly.pdbx_strand_id
1 'polypeptide(L)'
;MSRNTKTVLALLAAVLVLAVVPFFLAPGAEFGGSDDAGSRMVEEIQGEAYEPWFTPVLETLLGGELPGEIESLLFCIQTGVGVGVLAYGFGYFAARKKYSAQSLE
;
A
#
# COMPACT_ATOMS: atom_id res chain seq x y z
N MET A 1 -29.92 9.04 -1.86
CA MET A 1 -28.50 9.02 -1.41
C MET A 1 -28.11 10.40 -0.89
N SER A 2 -27.50 10.47 0.30
CA SER A 2 -26.93 11.72 0.81
C SER A 2 -25.79 12.22 -0.09
N ARG A 3 -25.50 13.52 -0.09
CA ARG A 3 -24.40 14.11 -0.86
C ARG A 3 -23.07 13.40 -0.57
N ASN A 4 -22.83 13.04 0.68
CA ASN A 4 -21.61 12.35 1.13
C ASN A 4 -21.53 10.93 0.57
N THR A 5 -22.65 10.20 0.51
CA THR A 5 -22.67 8.85 -0.09
C THR A 5 -22.32 8.89 -1.57
N LYS A 6 -22.76 9.94 -2.30
CA LYS A 6 -22.39 10.13 -3.71
C LYS A 6 -20.90 10.40 -3.87
N THR A 7 -20.33 11.25 -3.02
CA THR A 7 -18.88 11.53 -3.00
C THR A 7 -18.06 10.28 -2.69
N VAL A 8 -18.47 9.48 -1.70
CA VAL A 8 -17.76 8.22 -1.36
C VAL A 8 -17.78 7.25 -2.52
N LEU A 9 -18.93 7.02 -3.16
CA LEU A 9 -19.00 6.14 -4.33
C LEU A 9 -18.17 6.66 -5.51
N ALA A 10 -18.15 7.98 -5.73
CA ALA A 10 -17.32 8.58 -6.77
C ALA A 10 -15.82 8.39 -6.50
N LEU A 11 -15.39 8.54 -5.24
CA LEU A 11 -14.00 8.30 -4.85
C LEU A 11 -13.61 6.83 -4.99
N LEU A 12 -14.47 5.90 -4.57
CA LEU A 12 -14.23 4.46 -4.76
C LEU A 12 -14.15 4.08 -6.24
N ALA A 13 -15.03 4.65 -7.07
CA ALA A 13 -14.97 4.47 -8.51
C ALA A 13 -13.67 5.04 -9.11
N ALA A 14 -13.21 6.21 -8.65
CA ALA A 14 -11.95 6.78 -9.10
C ALA A 14 -10.75 5.90 -8.73
N VAL A 15 -10.71 5.36 -7.50
CA VAL A 15 -9.67 4.40 -7.09
C VAL A 15 -9.70 3.13 -7.95
N LEU A 16 -10.88 2.59 -8.25
CA LEU A 16 -11.03 1.43 -9.12
C LEU A 16 -10.52 1.73 -10.54
N VAL A 17 -10.85 2.90 -11.09
CA VAL A 17 -10.35 3.34 -12.40
C VAL A 17 -8.82 3.43 -12.38
N LEU A 18 -8.23 4.06 -11.35
CA LEU A 18 -6.77 4.16 -11.23
C LEU A 18 -6.08 2.79 -11.11
N ALA A 19 -6.71 1.82 -10.44
CA ALA A 19 -6.17 0.47 -10.32
C ALA A 19 -6.30 -0.36 -11.61
N VAL A 20 -7.41 -0.20 -12.34
CA VAL A 20 -7.76 -1.07 -13.47
C VAL A 20 -7.23 -0.54 -14.81
N VAL A 21 -7.22 0.78 -15.02
CA VAL A 21 -6.79 1.40 -16.28
C VAL A 21 -5.36 1.03 -16.72
N PRO A 22 -4.35 0.95 -15.83
CA PRO A 22 -2.99 0.59 -16.23
C PRO A 22 -2.89 -0.78 -16.91
N PHE A 23 -3.72 -1.75 -16.53
CA PHE A 23 -3.73 -3.08 -17.14
C PHE A 23 -4.15 -3.06 -18.62
N PHE A 24 -4.93 -2.06 -19.04
CA PHE A 24 -5.36 -1.91 -20.43
C PHE A 24 -4.43 -0.99 -21.24
N LEU A 25 -3.84 0.03 -20.60
CA LEU A 25 -2.95 0.98 -21.27
C LEU A 25 -1.53 0.43 -21.46
N ALA A 26 -1.08 -0.47 -20.59
CA ALA A 26 0.26 -1.05 -20.62
C ALA A 26 0.19 -2.59 -20.57
N PRO A 27 -0.40 -3.23 -21.59
CA PRO A 27 -0.50 -4.69 -21.64
C PRO A 27 0.90 -5.30 -21.75
N GLY A 28 1.23 -6.22 -20.82
CA GLY A 28 2.54 -6.86 -20.76
C GLY A 28 3.62 -6.04 -20.06
N ALA A 29 3.28 -4.91 -19.43
CA ALA A 29 4.21 -4.25 -18.52
C ALA A 29 4.47 -5.13 -17.29
N GLU A 30 5.73 -5.21 -16.88
CA GLU A 30 6.10 -5.86 -15.62
C GLU A 30 5.74 -4.94 -14.46
N PHE A 31 4.59 -5.22 -13.85
CA PHE A 31 4.20 -4.60 -12.59
C PHE A 31 5.01 -5.25 -11.46
N GLY A 32 6.15 -4.64 -11.14
CA GLY A 32 7.04 -5.05 -10.04
C GLY A 32 7.05 -4.03 -8.90
N GLY A 33 7.85 -4.29 -7.88
CA GLY A 33 8.09 -3.34 -6.80
C GLY A 33 8.77 -2.06 -7.30
N SER A 34 8.65 -0.97 -6.55
CA SER A 34 9.42 0.25 -6.83
C SER A 34 10.92 -0.01 -6.78
N ASP A 35 11.32 -0.94 -5.91
CA ASP A 35 12.72 -1.21 -5.61
C ASP A 35 13.36 -1.99 -6.78
N ASP A 36 12.62 -2.92 -7.40
CA ASP A 36 13.01 -3.62 -8.64
C ASP A 36 13.14 -2.67 -9.83
N ALA A 37 12.28 -1.65 -9.92
CA ALA A 37 12.38 -0.65 -10.98
C ALA A 37 13.62 0.22 -10.81
N GLY A 38 14.00 0.51 -9.56
CA GLY A 38 15.20 1.27 -9.22
C GLY A 38 16.48 0.50 -9.54
N SER A 39 16.59 -0.75 -9.08
CA SER A 39 17.79 -1.58 -9.29
C SER A 39 18.10 -1.78 -10.79
N ARG A 40 17.10 -2.11 -11.61
CA ARG A 40 17.27 -2.28 -13.07
C ARG A 40 17.76 -1.03 -13.77
N MET A 41 17.24 0.14 -13.39
CA MET A 41 17.68 1.41 -13.98
C MET A 41 19.14 1.73 -13.61
N VAL A 42 19.55 1.40 -12.38
CA VAL A 42 20.95 1.56 -11.96
C VAL A 42 21.87 0.64 -12.74
N GLU A 43 21.49 -0.62 -12.94
CA GLU A 43 22.23 -1.57 -13.79
C GLU A 43 22.38 -1.07 -15.23
N GLU A 44 21.31 -0.54 -15.82
CA GLU A 44 21.33 0.03 -17.18
C GLU A 44 22.28 1.23 -17.30
N ILE A 45 22.31 2.12 -16.30
CA ILE A 45 23.15 3.33 -16.30
C ILE A 45 24.62 2.97 -16.04
N GLN A 46 24.87 2.06 -15.11
CA GLN A 46 26.21 1.77 -14.61
C GLN A 46 26.93 0.71 -15.46
N GLY A 47 26.19 -0.12 -16.21
CA GLY A 47 26.73 -1.16 -17.09
C GLY A 47 27.27 -2.39 -16.37
N GLU A 48 27.13 -2.46 -15.05
CA GLU A 48 27.50 -3.56 -14.17
C GLU A 48 26.29 -3.93 -13.29
N ALA A 49 26.25 -5.17 -12.80
CA ALA A 49 25.21 -5.62 -11.89
C ALA A 49 25.21 -4.77 -10.61
N TYR A 50 24.03 -4.37 -10.14
CA TYR A 50 23.91 -3.51 -8.98
C TYR A 50 24.27 -4.28 -7.71
N GLU A 51 25.25 -3.78 -6.95
CA GLU A 51 25.60 -4.35 -5.65
C GLU A 51 24.83 -3.62 -4.54
N PRO A 52 23.99 -4.31 -3.75
CA PRO A 52 23.24 -3.69 -2.66
C PRO A 52 24.18 -3.13 -1.60
N TRP A 53 24.11 -1.82 -1.35
CA TRP A 53 24.86 -1.16 -0.27
C TRP A 53 24.29 -1.44 1.14
N PHE A 54 23.13 -2.10 1.21
CA PHE A 54 22.47 -2.50 2.45
C PHE A 54 21.71 -3.81 2.23
N THR A 55 21.92 -4.77 3.13
CA THR A 55 21.16 -6.02 3.20
C THR A 55 20.20 -5.95 4.39
N PRO A 56 18.90 -6.19 4.20
CA PRO A 56 17.95 -6.27 5.31
C PRO A 56 18.41 -7.25 6.40
N VAL A 57 18.15 -6.89 7.65
CA VAL A 57 18.52 -7.74 8.81
C VAL A 57 17.87 -9.13 8.69
N LEU A 58 16.64 -9.19 8.17
CA LEU A 58 15.91 -10.45 8.02
C LEU A 58 16.58 -11.38 7.01
N GLU A 59 17.05 -10.85 5.88
CA GLU A 59 17.81 -11.61 4.87
C GLU A 59 19.17 -12.05 5.40
N THR A 60 19.83 -11.19 6.17
CA THR A 60 21.09 -11.52 6.85
C THR A 60 20.92 -12.70 7.82
N LEU A 61 19.80 -12.74 8.54
CA LEU A 61 19.47 -13.82 9.49
C LEU A 61 19.06 -15.11 8.79
N LEU A 62 18.39 -15.03 7.65
CA LEU A 62 17.93 -16.17 6.86
C LEU A 62 19.03 -16.75 5.95
N GLY A 63 20.11 -15.98 5.69
CA GLY A 63 21.22 -16.39 4.83
C GLY A 63 20.89 -16.34 3.33
N GLY A 64 19.90 -15.54 2.94
CA GLY A 64 19.44 -15.41 1.56
C GLY A 64 18.25 -14.45 1.44
N GLU A 65 17.84 -14.19 0.20
CA GLU A 65 16.69 -13.32 -0.10
C GLU A 65 15.38 -13.87 0.47
N LEU A 66 14.51 -12.97 0.91
CA LEU A 66 13.21 -13.34 1.44
C LEU A 66 12.33 -13.88 0.30
N PRO A 67 11.65 -15.03 0.45
CA PRO A 67 10.70 -15.48 -0.56
C PRO A 67 9.61 -14.42 -0.77
N GLY A 68 9.34 -14.05 -2.03
CA GLY A 68 8.39 -12.97 -2.36
C GLY A 68 6.96 -13.18 -1.82
N GLU A 69 6.56 -14.44 -1.60
CA GLU A 69 5.29 -14.79 -0.93
C GLU A 69 5.28 -14.34 0.54
N ILE A 70 6.40 -14.49 1.24
CA ILE A 70 6.56 -14.08 2.64
C ILE A 70 6.68 -12.55 2.73
N GLU A 71 7.39 -11.93 1.79
CA GLU A 71 7.44 -10.47 1.68
C GLU A 71 6.03 -9.87 1.53
N SER A 72 5.26 -10.39 0.57
CA SER A 72 3.88 -9.97 0.31
C SER A 72 2.98 -10.19 1.54
N LEU A 73 3.16 -11.30 2.26
CA LEU A 73 2.44 -11.60 3.50
C LEU A 73 2.74 -10.56 4.58
N LEU A 74 4.01 -10.23 4.79
CA LEU A 74 4.44 -9.23 5.78
C LEU A 74 3.88 -7.85 5.44
N PHE A 75 3.91 -7.44 4.16
CA PHE A 75 3.26 -6.21 3.69
C PHE A 75 1.75 -6.21 3.92
N CYS A 76 1.07 -7.34 3.69
CA CYS A 76 -0.36 -7.47 3.95
C CYS A 76 -0.67 -7.31 5.44
N ILE A 77 0.13 -7.91 6.33
CA ILE A 77 -0.04 -7.77 7.79
C ILE A 77 0.17 -6.30 8.21
N GLN A 78 1.23 -5.66 7.72
CA GLN A 78 1.50 -4.23 7.99
C GLN A 78 0.33 -3.35 7.54
N THR A 79 -0.20 -3.61 6.34
CA THR A 79 -1.37 -2.91 5.81
C THR A 79 -2.60 -3.13 6.69
N GLY A 80 -2.88 -4.38 7.09
CA GLY A 80 -4.01 -4.71 7.95
C GLY A 80 -3.94 -4.00 9.30
N VAL A 81 -2.77 -3.97 9.93
CA VAL A 81 -2.53 -3.26 11.19
C VAL A 81 -2.71 -1.74 11.00
N GLY A 82 -2.11 -1.17 9.96
CA GLY A 82 -2.22 0.26 9.64
C GLY A 82 -3.66 0.71 9.40
N VAL A 83 -4.40 -0.06 8.59
CA VAL A 83 -5.83 0.17 8.35
C VAL A 83 -6.64 0.05 9.64
N GLY A 84 -6.34 -0.95 10.48
CA GLY A 84 -7.00 -1.13 11.77
C GLY A 84 -6.85 0.10 12.69
N VAL A 85 -5.63 0.64 12.81
CA VAL A 85 -5.35 1.84 13.61
C VAL A 85 -6.11 3.06 13.05
N LEU A 86 -6.07 3.27 11.73
CA LEU A 86 -6.76 4.39 11.10
C LEU A 86 -8.29 4.29 11.25
N ALA A 87 -8.85 3.10 11.00
CA ALA A 87 -10.28 2.85 11.12
C ALA A 87 -10.76 3.05 12.57
N TYR A 88 -9.98 2.59 13.56
CA TYR A 88 -10.27 2.85 14.97
C TYR A 88 -10.25 4.35 15.27
N GLY A 89 -9.24 5.10 14.82
CA GLY A 89 -9.16 6.55 15.02
C GLY A 89 -10.37 7.29 14.44
N PHE A 90 -10.72 7.04 13.17
CA PHE A 90 -11.91 7.64 12.55
C PHE A 90 -13.21 7.21 13.23
N GLY A 91 -13.32 5.93 13.60
CA GLY A 91 -14.46 5.38 14.35
C GLY A 91 -14.63 6.06 15.71
N TYR A 92 -13.54 6.26 16.44
CA TYR A 92 -13.54 6.97 17.72
C TYR A 92 -14.00 8.42 17.57
N PHE A 93 -13.51 9.16 16.56
CA PHE A 93 -13.96 10.53 16.32
C PHE A 93 -15.44 10.60 15.95
N ALA A 94 -15.94 9.66 15.14
CA ALA A 94 -17.35 9.57 14.81
C ALA A 94 -18.21 9.26 16.04
N ALA A 95 -17.78 8.33 16.89
CA ALA A 95 -18.44 7.97 18.14
C ALA A 95 -18.45 9.15 19.13
N ARG A 96 -17.31 9.82 19.33
CA ARG A 96 -17.20 11.00 20.19
C ARG A 96 -18.19 12.08 19.78
N LYS A 97 -18.29 12.39 18.48
CA LYS A 97 -19.26 13.38 17.98
C LYS A 97 -20.71 12.97 18.30
N LYS A 98 -21.04 11.68 18.18
CA LYS A 98 -22.39 11.17 18.44
C LYS A 98 -22.77 11.23 19.92
N TYR A 99 -21.86 10.80 20.81
CA TYR A 99 -22.17 10.67 22.24
C TYR A 99 -21.87 11.94 23.07
N SER A 100 -20.96 12.82 22.65
CA SER A 100 -20.76 14.12 23.31
C SER A 100 -21.90 15.11 23.08
N ALA A 101 -22.70 14.93 22.02
CA ALA A 101 -23.91 15.72 21.80
C ALA A 101 -25.08 15.26 22.69
N GLN A 102 -25.11 13.98 23.06
CA GLN A 102 -26.18 13.36 23.85
C GLN A 102 -26.04 13.61 25.36
N SER A 103 -24.84 13.95 25.84
CA SER A 103 -24.58 14.25 27.26
C SER A 103 -24.94 15.70 27.67
N LEU A 104 -25.50 16.49 26.76
CA LEU A 104 -25.92 17.88 26.98
C LEU A 104 -27.45 18.06 26.97
N GLU A 105 -28.22 16.97 26.86
CA GLU A 105 -29.68 16.90 27.04
C GLU A 105 -30.02 16.16 28.34
#